data_AF-S4AQW5-F1
#
_entry.id   AF-S4AQW5-F1
#
_cell.length_a   1.000
_cell.length_b   1.000
_cell.length_c   1.000
_cell.angle_alpha   90.00
_cell.angle_beta   90.00
_cell.angle_gamma   90.00
#
_symmetry.space_group_name_H-M   'P 1'
#
loop_
_entity.id
_entity.type
_entity.pdbx_description
1 polymer ?
#
loop_
_entity_poly.entity_id
_entity_poly.type
_entity_poly.pdbx_seq_one_letter_code
_entity_poly.pdbx_strand_id
1 'polypeptide(L)' 'MLGVHALQLGLVRCYGARISIDMKFGPATKKALRAAQRKVGIRDDGIFGPTSNYSMRWPEYYDNGQFTGRCIRN' A
#
# COMPACT_ATOMS: atom_id res chain seq x y z
N MET A 1 14.79 -1.86 -3.23
CA MET A 1 13.99 -0.62 -3.19
C MET A 1 12.96 -0.72 -2.08
N LEU A 2 13.14 0.04 -0.99
CA LEU A 2 12.23 0.01 0.16
C LEU A 2 10.80 0.52 -0.16
N GLY A 3 10.65 1.40 -1.16
CA GLY A 3 9.36 2.01 -1.52
C GLY A 3 8.32 1.02 -2.07
N VAL A 4 8.72 0.13 -3.00
CA VAL A 4 7.78 -0.88 -3.56
C VAL A 4 7.42 -1.92 -2.50
N HIS A 5 8.38 -2.31 -1.67
CA HIS A 5 8.15 -3.22 -0.55
C HIS A 5 7.09 -2.68 0.43
N ALA A 6 7.24 -1.42 0.86
CA ALA A 6 6.28 -0.74 1.73
C ALA A 6 4.89 -0.63 1.06
N LEU A 7 4.84 -0.30 -0.23
CA LEU A 7 3.61 -0.28 -0.99
C LEU A 7 2.91 -1.64 -0.97
N GLN A 8 3.60 -2.72 -1.33
CA GLN A 8 3.04 -4.06 -1.37
C GLN A 8 2.54 -4.50 0.02
N LEU A 9 3.30 -4.21 1.09
CA LEU A 9 2.86 -4.46 2.47
C LEU A 9 1.56 -3.71 2.80
N GLY A 10 1.48 -2.42 2.46
CA GLY A 10 0.27 -1.63 2.69
C GLY A 10 -0.93 -2.16 1.91
N LEU A 11 -0.75 -2.52 0.64
CA LEU A 11 -1.80 -3.09 -0.19
C LEU A 11 -2.32 -4.42 0.38
N VAL A 12 -1.42 -5.32 0.81
CA VAL A 12 -1.79 -6.61 1.38
C VAL A 12 -2.50 -6.43 2.73
N ARG A 13 -1.91 -5.66 3.65
CA ARG A 13 -2.39 -5.58 5.04
C ARG A 13 -3.58 -4.64 5.23
N CYS A 14 -3.59 -3.50 4.56
CA CYS A 14 -4.60 -2.45 4.78
C CYS A 14 -5.70 -2.44 3.72
N TYR A 15 -5.47 -3.06 2.57
CA TYR A 15 -6.44 -3.11 1.46
C TYR A 15 -6.86 -4.53 1.07
N GLY A 16 -6.26 -5.56 1.69
CA GLY A 16 -6.62 -6.96 1.43
C GLY A 16 -6.19 -7.46 0.05
N ALA A 17 -5.18 -6.82 -0.57
CA ALA A 17 -4.68 -7.24 -1.86
C ALA A 17 -4.02 -8.62 -1.77
N ARG A 18 -4.34 -9.52 -2.71
CA ARG A 18 -3.72 -10.84 -2.83
C ARG A 18 -2.62 -10.80 -3.90
N ILE A 19 -1.47 -10.24 -3.54
CA ILE A 19 -0.30 -10.11 -4.42
C ILE A 19 0.97 -10.54 -3.68
N SER A 20 1.99 -10.94 -4.43
CA SER A 20 3.33 -11.22 -3.87
C SER A 20 4.00 -9.94 -3.38
N ILE A 21 4.78 -10.06 -2.30
CA ILE A 21 5.66 -9.01 -1.79
C ILE A 21 7.06 -9.32 -2.33
N ASP A 22 7.31 -8.94 -3.58
CA ASP A 22 8.50 -9.28 -4.35
C ASP A 22 9.40 -8.07 -4.67
N MET A 23 9.06 -6.90 -4.13
CA MET A 23 9.70 -5.60 -4.39
C MET A 23 9.65 -5.15 -5.85
N LYS A 24 8.82 -5.77 -6.70
CA LYS A 24 8.62 -5.41 -8.11
C LYS A 24 7.30 -4.69 -8.32
N PHE A 25 7.36 -3.56 -9.02
CA PHE A 25 6.15 -2.87 -9.45
C PHE A 25 5.63 -3.49 -10.75
N GLY A 26 5.02 -4.66 -10.64
CA GLY A 26 4.40 -5.38 -11.76
C GLY A 26 2.92 -5.04 -11.97
N PRO A 27 2.27 -5.68 -12.97
CA PRO A 27 0.85 -5.51 -13.23
C PRO A 27 -0.05 -5.79 -12.01
N ALA A 28 0.32 -6.79 -11.19
CA ALA A 28 -0.40 -7.12 -9.97
C ALA A 28 -0.38 -5.97 -8.95
N THR A 29 0.81 -5.41 -8.67
CA THR A 29 0.99 -4.25 -7.79
C THR A 29 0.23 -3.03 -8.32
N LYS A 30 0.30 -2.76 -9.62
CA LYS A 30 -0.43 -1.65 -10.27
C LYS A 30 -1.95 -1.81 -10.11
N LYS A 31 -2.50 -2.99 -10.37
CA LYS A 31 -3.93 -3.28 -10.21
C LYS A 31 -4.39 -3.10 -8.76
N ALA A 32 -3.60 -3.60 -7.81
CA ALA A 32 -3.88 -3.47 -6.38
C ALA A 32 -3.82 -1.99 -5.93
N LEU A 33 -2.85 -1.22 -6.41
CA LEU A 33 -2.77 0.21 -6.14
C LEU A 33 -4.01 0.96 -6.64
N ARG A 34 -4.46 0.69 -7.86
CA ARG A 34 -5.70 1.29 -8.38
C ARG A 34 -6.92 0.99 -7.51
N ALA A 35 -7.02 -0.24 -7.00
CA ALA A 35 -8.11 -0.61 -6.09
C ALA A 35 -8.03 0.16 -4.76
N ALA A 36 -6.83 0.33 -4.21
CA ALA A 36 -6.63 1.13 -3.00
C ALA A 36 -6.95 2.62 -3.23
N GLN A 37 -6.50 3.19 -4.34
CA GLN A 37 -6.79 4.57 -4.76
C GLN A 37 -8.30 4.81 -4.88
N ARG A 38 -9.05 3.91 -5.54
CA ARG A 38 -10.52 3.95 -5.57
C ARG A 38 -11.14 3.90 -4.18
N LYS A 39 -10.63 3.03 -3.30
CA LYS A 39 -11.15 2.86 -1.94
C LYS A 39 -11.01 4.11 -1.09
N VAL A 40 -9.98 4.93 -1.33
CA VAL A 40 -9.76 6.19 -0.59
C VAL A 40 -10.26 7.43 -1.33
N GLY A 41 -10.94 7.27 -2.47
CA GLY A 41 -11.60 8.35 -3.20
C GLY A 41 -10.66 9.29 -3.96
N ILE A 42 -9.50 8.81 -4.40
CA ILE A 42 -8.57 9.58 -5.26
C ILE A 42 -8.50 8.98 -6.66
N ARG A 43 -7.85 9.70 -7.58
CA ARG A 43 -7.61 9.22 -8.95
C ARG A 43 -6.88 7.87 -8.94
N ASP A 44 -7.43 6.88 -9.64
CA ASP A 44 -6.94 5.51 -9.70
C ASP A 44 -6.01 5.26 -10.90
N ASP A 45 -5.05 6.16 -11.08
CA ASP A 45 -4.09 6.10 -12.19
C ASP A 45 -3.13 4.90 -12.09
N GLY A 46 -2.98 4.32 -10.89
CA GLY A 46 -2.04 3.25 -10.61
C GLY A 46 -0.60 3.74 -10.53
N ILE A 47 -0.40 5.02 -10.22
CA ILE A 47 0.91 5.65 -10.01
C ILE A 47 1.07 5.94 -8.52
N PHE A 48 2.14 5.43 -7.93
CA PHE A 48 2.46 5.73 -6.54
C PHE A 48 3.17 7.09 -6.46
N GLY A 49 2.57 8.03 -5.73
CA GLY A 49 3.08 9.38 -5.55
C GLY A 49 2.53 10.03 -4.28
N PRO A 50 2.82 11.32 -4.02
CA PRO A 50 2.46 12.00 -2.78
C PRO A 50 0.97 11.88 -2.43
N THR A 51 0.08 12.08 -3.40
CA THR A 51 -1.38 11.95 -3.17
C THR A 51 -1.78 10.57 -2.68
N SER A 52 -1.20 9.51 -3.25
CA SER A 52 -1.41 8.14 -2.77
C SER A 52 -0.83 7.98 -1.37
N ASN A 53 0.37 8.50 -1.13
CA ASN A 53 1.04 8.41 0.17
C ASN A 53 0.25 9.06 1.33
N TYR A 54 -0.35 10.23 1.11
CA TYR A 54 -1.16 10.93 2.12
C TYR A 54 -2.57 10.36 2.28
N SER A 55 -3.20 9.93 1.18
CA SER A 55 -4.60 9.50 1.22
C SER A 55 -4.77 8.05 1.68
N MET A 56 -3.77 7.22 1.40
CA MET A 56 -3.78 5.81 1.76
C MET A 56 -3.43 5.59 3.23
N ARG A 57 -4.03 4.56 3.81
CA ARG A 57 -3.61 3.99 5.10
C ARG A 57 -2.42 3.05 4.93
N TRP A 58 -1.53 3.07 5.91
CA TRP A 58 -0.29 2.33 5.99
C TRP A 58 -0.26 1.44 7.24
N PRO A 59 0.39 0.26 7.15
CA PRO A 59 0.49 -0.64 8.29
C PRO A 59 1.39 0.00 9.34
N GLU A 60 0.89 0.07 10.56
CA GLU A 60 1.66 0.54 11.71
C GLU A 60 2.42 -0.63 12.35
N TYR A 61 3.62 -0.36 12.85
CA TYR A 61 4.49 -1.34 13.48
C TYR A 61 4.89 -0.86 14.87
N TYR A 62 5.09 -1.82 15.78
CA TYR A 62 5.83 -1.57 17.02
C TYR A 62 7.32 -1.38 16.72
N ASP A 63 8.07 -0.86 17.69
CA ASP A 63 9.52 -0.65 17.58
C ASP A 63 10.30 -1.94 17.29
N ASN A 64 9.75 -3.09 17.66
CA ASN A 64 10.31 -4.41 17.38
C ASN A 64 9.98 -4.93 15.96
N GLY A 65 9.32 -4.14 15.11
CA GLY A 65 8.96 -4.51 13.73
C GLY A 65 7.73 -5.41 13.60
N GLN A 66 7.02 -5.73 14.69
CA GLN A 66 5.77 -6.47 14.62
C GLN A 66 4.62 -5.57 14.13
N PHE A 67 3.78 -6.12 13.25
CA PHE A 67 2.57 -5.45 12.80
C PHE A 67 1.59 -5.26 13.95
N THR A 68 1.11 -4.04 14.17
CA THR A 68 0.13 -3.77 15.24
C THR A 68 -1.29 -4.23 14.90
N GLY A 69 -1.53 -4.62 13.64
CA GLY A 69 -2.88 -4.88 13.13
C GLY A 69 -3.64 -3.60 12.73
N ARG A 70 -3.05 -2.41 12.97
CA ARG A 70 -3.66 -1.12 12.64
C ARG A 70 -3.15 -0.57 11.32
N CYS A 71 -4.03 0.16 10.65
CA CYS A 71 -3.74 0.87 9.42
C CYS A 71 -4.04 2.35 9.61
N ILE A 72 -2.99 3.18 9.65
CA ILE A 72 -3.04 4.62 9.96
C ILE A 72 -2.79 5.45 8.71
N ARG A 73 -3.33 6.67 8.63
CA ARG A 73 -2.93 7.62 7.58
C ARG A 73 -1.63 8.31 7.97
N ASN A 74 -0.85 8.70 6.95
CA ASN A 74 0.25 9.64 7.13
C ASN A 74 -0.27 11.05 7.45
#